data_AF-A0A6N1XEA7-F1
#
_entry.id   AF-A0A6N1XEA7-F1
#
_cell.length_a   1.000
_cell.length_b   1.000
_cell.length_c   1.000
_cell.angle_alpha   90.00
_cell.angle_beta   90.00
_cell.angle_gamma   90.00
#
_symmetry.space_group_name_H-M   'P 1'
#
loop_
_entity.id
_entity.type
_entity.pdbx_description
1 polymer ?
#
loop_
_entity_poly.entity_id
_entity_poly.type
_entity_poly.pdbx_seq_one_letter_code
_entity_poly.pdbx_strand_id
1 'polypeptide(L)'
;MLFERTPIRWTGEFVFALLWMAVVVSVGAVSLLVLLIRRNAVSRVAGLFYLVPVSAAALAWLLFAQPIGATQALGVAIAAMGVVLATRSLPAPTPRR
;
A
#
# COMPACT_ATOMS: atom_id res chain seq x y z
N MET A 1 2.15 22.74 33.49
CA MET A 1 1.64 21.37 33.27
C MET A 1 2.13 20.86 31.92
N LEU A 2 3.45 20.63 31.76
CA LEU A 2 4.08 20.50 30.43
C LEU A 2 4.54 19.09 30.05
N PHE A 3 4.49 18.11 30.96
CA PHE A 3 4.87 16.73 30.64
C PHE A 3 4.05 15.74 31.47
N GLU A 4 2.98 15.21 30.89
CA GLU A 4 2.33 13.99 31.40
C GLU A 4 3.28 12.83 31.08
N ARG A 5 4.07 12.36 32.06
CA ARG A 5 4.94 11.19 31.87
C ARG A 5 4.04 9.96 31.80
N THR A 6 3.47 9.67 30.64
CA THR A 6 2.87 8.36 30.39
C THR A 6 4.03 7.37 30.30
N PRO A 7 4.22 6.48 31.30
CA PRO A 7 5.30 5.50 31.22
C PRO A 7 5.03 4.58 30.04
N ILE A 8 5.99 4.48 29.12
CA ILE A 8 5.90 3.55 28.00
C ILE A 8 5.86 2.15 28.58
N ARG A 9 4.72 1.48 28.42
CA ARG A 9 4.55 0.09 28.82
C ARG A 9 5.19 -0.80 27.74
N TRP A 10 6.41 -1.22 27.99
CA TRP A 10 7.12 -2.17 27.14
C TRP A 10 6.50 -3.57 27.26
N THR A 11 5.49 -3.83 26.43
CA THR A 11 4.89 -5.15 26.28
C THR A 11 5.51 -5.87 25.08
N GLY A 12 5.45 -7.20 25.05
CA GLY A 12 5.91 -7.97 23.89
C GLY A 12 5.20 -7.56 22.59
N GLU A 13 3.90 -7.25 22.67
CA GLU A 13 3.11 -6.73 21.55
C GLU A 13 3.60 -5.36 21.07
N PHE A 14 3.96 -4.46 21.98
CA PHE A 14 4.51 -3.15 21.63
C PHE A 14 5.86 -3.29 20.90
N VAL A 15 6.75 -4.13 21.41
CA VAL A 15 8.06 -4.40 20.78
C VAL A 15 7.87 -5.05 19.41
N PHE A 16 6.93 -6.00 19.30
CA PHE A 16 6.60 -6.63 18.03
C PHE A 16 6.06 -5.64 17.00
N ALA A 17 5.08 -4.81 17.38
CA ALA A 17 4.53 -3.77 16.51
C ALA A 17 5.60 -2.76 16.08
N LEU A 18 6.48 -2.36 17.01
CA LEU A 18 7.60 -1.46 16.73
C LEU A 18 8.58 -2.08 15.72
N LEU A 19 9.00 -3.33 15.93
CA LEU A 19 9.88 -4.05 15.01
C LEU A 19 9.22 -4.28 13.65
N TRP A 20 7.92 -4.60 13.62
CA TRP A 20 7.18 -4.78 12.39
C TRP A 20 7.17 -3.51 11.54
N MET A 21 6.83 -2.37 12.16
CA MET A 21 6.80 -1.08 11.47
C MET A 21 8.20 -0.58 11.11
N ALA A 22 9.20 -0.77 11.97
CA ALA A 22 10.55 -0.29 11.73
C ALA A 22 11.32 -1.16 10.73
N VAL A 23 11.22 -2.49 10.81
CA VAL A 23 12.00 -3.42 9.99
C VAL A 23 11.19 -3.85 8.77
N VAL A 24 10.03 -4.50 8.97
CA VAL A 24 9.30 -5.14 7.86
C VAL A 24 8.75 -4.08 6.91
N VAL A 25 8.10 -3.04 7.41
CA VAL A 25 7.53 -1.99 6.56
C VAL A 25 8.64 -1.14 5.93
N SER A 26 9.63 -0.69 6.70
CA SER A 26 10.69 0.18 6.16
C SER A 26 11.69 -0.55 5.26
N VAL A 27 12.33 -1.61 5.78
CA VAL A 27 13.32 -2.39 5.01
C VAL A 27 12.62 -3.08 3.84
N GLY A 28 11.39 -3.57 4.03
CA GLY A 28 10.58 -4.13 2.95
C GLY A 28 10.31 -3.11 1.84
N ALA A 29 9.87 -1.90 2.18
CA ALA A 29 9.61 -0.84 1.19
C ALA A 29 10.88 -0.43 0.43
N VAL A 30 12.00 -0.21 1.14
CA VAL A 30 13.28 0.18 0.52
C VAL A 30 13.87 -0.95 -0.32
N SER A 31 13.80 -2.19 0.16
CA SER A 31 14.28 -3.36 -0.60
C SER A 31 13.46 -3.56 -1.86
N LEU A 32 12.14 -3.38 -1.77
CA LEU A 32 11.26 -3.41 -2.94
C LEU A 32 11.70 -2.33 -3.92
N LEU A 33 11.84 -1.07 -3.48
CA LEU A 33 12.31 0.04 -4.33
C LEU A 33 13.64 -0.28 -5.03
N VAL A 34 14.63 -0.79 -4.31
CA VAL A 34 15.93 -1.17 -4.88
C VAL A 34 15.80 -2.31 -5.89
N LEU A 35 14.95 -3.30 -5.62
CA LEU A 35 14.64 -4.39 -6.56
C LEU A 35 14.02 -3.86 -7.86
N LEU A 36 13.19 -2.81 -7.78
CA LEU A 36 12.54 -2.19 -8.94
C LEU A 36 13.48 -1.41 -9.82
N ILE A 37 14.38 -0.65 -9.20
CA ILE A 37 15.46 0.05 -9.90
C ILE A 37 16.31 -0.98 -10.65
N ARG A 38 16.68 -2.10 -9.99
CA ARG A 38 17.48 -3.17 -10.62
C ARG A 38 16.81 -3.89 -11.78
N ARG A 39 15.48 -3.95 -11.81
CA ARG A 39 14.72 -4.67 -12.85
C ARG A 39 14.34 -3.81 -14.06
N ASN A 40 14.73 -2.53 -14.11
CA ASN A 40 14.34 -1.56 -15.15
C ASN A 40 12.82 -1.54 -15.44
N ALA A 41 12.03 -2.02 -14.47
CA ALA A 41 10.59 -2.28 -14.56
C ALA A 41 9.84 -1.37 -13.58
N VAL A 42 10.37 -0.17 -13.36
CA VAL A 42 9.85 0.83 -12.42
C VAL A 42 8.35 1.06 -12.66
N SER A 43 7.91 1.10 -13.93
CA SER A 43 6.50 1.25 -14.29
C SER A 43 5.62 0.05 -13.90
N ARG A 44 6.12 -1.19 -13.97
CA ARG A 44 5.31 -2.39 -13.70
C ARG A 44 4.99 -2.58 -12.22
N VAL A 45 5.83 -2.07 -11.32
CA VAL A 45 5.63 -2.19 -9.87
C VAL A 45 5.17 -0.88 -9.20
N ALA A 46 5.37 0.28 -9.81
CA ALA A 46 4.56 1.45 -9.46
C ALA A 46 3.05 1.11 -9.53
N GLY A 47 2.64 0.31 -10.52
CA GLY A 47 1.29 -0.25 -10.61
C GLY A 47 0.85 -1.07 -9.38
N LEU A 48 1.76 -1.81 -8.73
CA LEU A 48 1.47 -2.56 -7.50
C LEU A 48 1.23 -1.62 -6.30
N PHE A 49 1.96 -0.51 -6.19
CA PHE A 49 1.66 0.53 -5.19
C PHE A 49 0.29 1.17 -5.43
N TYR A 50 -0.12 1.33 -6.69
CA TYR A 50 -1.49 1.76 -7.00
C TYR A 50 -2.55 0.73 -6.60
N LEU A 51 -2.26 -0.59 -6.63
CA LEU A 51 -3.20 -1.62 -6.17
C LEU A 51 -3.45 -1.60 -4.64
N VAL A 52 -2.60 -0.97 -3.84
CA VAL A 52 -2.71 -0.93 -2.37
C VAL A 52 -4.10 -0.46 -1.89
N PRO A 53 -4.62 0.72 -2.29
CA PRO A 53 -5.96 1.17 -1.89
C PRO A 53 -7.08 0.20 -2.29
N VAL A 54 -6.98 -0.46 -3.45
CA VAL A 54 -7.98 -1.43 -3.90
C VAL A 54 -7.94 -2.71 -3.06
N SER A 55 -6.74 -3.21 -2.77
CA SER A 55 -6.56 -4.38 -1.91
C SER A 55 -7.03 -4.11 -0.48
N ALA A 56 -6.78 -2.91 0.05
CA ALA A 56 -7.24 -2.48 1.37
C ALA A 56 -8.78 -2.40 1.42
N ALA A 57 -9.42 -1.87 0.38
CA ALA A 57 -10.87 -1.85 0.28
C ALA A 57 -11.48 -3.27 0.20
N ALA A 58 -10.87 -4.17 -0.59
CA ALA A 58 -11.32 -5.55 -0.71
C ALA A 58 -11.20 -6.30 0.62
N LEU A 59 -10.06 -6.14 1.32
CA LEU A 59 -9.86 -6.71 2.65
C LEU A 59 -10.84 -6.14 3.66
N ALA A 60 -11.10 -4.83 3.64
CA ALA A 60 -12.05 -4.20 4.55
C ALA A 60 -13.49 -4.74 4.35
N TRP A 61 -13.91 -4.93 3.10
CA TRP A 61 -15.20 -5.55 2.80
C TRP A 61 -15.27 -7.00 3.30
N LEU A 62 -14.21 -7.77 3.07
CA LEU A 62 -14.16 -9.19 3.43
C LEU A 62 -14.09 -9.42 4.95
N LEU A 63 -13.27 -8.64 5.67
CA LEU A 63 -12.98 -8.87 7.09
C LEU A 63 -14.05 -8.29 8.02
N PHE A 64 -14.68 -7.18 7.64
CA PHE A 64 -15.61 -6.46 8.51
C PHE A 64 -17.08 -6.67 8.14
N ALA A 65 -17.40 -7.35 7.03
CA ALA A 65 -18.76 -7.62 6.54
C ALA A 65 -19.71 -6.41 6.58
N GLN A 66 -19.15 -5.21 6.51
CA GLN A 66 -19.85 -3.96 6.80
C GLN A 66 -20.70 -3.57 5.59
N PRO A 67 -21.98 -3.20 5.76
CA PRO A 67 -22.82 -2.77 4.64
C PRO A 67 -22.16 -1.55 4.00
N ILE A 68 -21.77 -1.71 2.74
CA ILE A 68 -21.07 -0.67 1.99
C ILE A 68 -22.04 0.48 1.80
N GLY A 69 -21.86 1.56 2.55
CA GLY A 69 -22.62 2.79 2.32
C GLY A 69 -22.34 3.34 0.92
N ALA A 70 -23.29 4.04 0.30
CA ALA A 70 -23.16 4.57 -1.05
C ALA A 70 -21.89 5.43 -1.25
N THR A 71 -21.47 6.16 -0.22
CA THR A 71 -20.23 6.95 -0.20
C THR A 71 -18.97 6.10 -0.21
N GLN A 72 -18.99 4.97 0.49
CA GLN A 72 -17.87 4.01 0.53
C GLN A 72 -17.74 3.28 -0.80
N ALA A 73 -18.87 2.89 -1.42
CA ALA A 73 -18.90 2.33 -2.77
C ALA A 73 -18.33 3.31 -3.81
N LEU A 74 -18.68 4.60 -3.71
CA LEU A 74 -18.10 5.67 -4.54
C LEU A 74 -16.58 5.79 -4.35
N GLY A 75 -16.10 5.80 -3.10
CA GLY A 75 -14.67 5.84 -2.80
C GLY A 75 -13.91 4.65 -3.40
N VAL A 76 -14.47 3.44 -3.28
CA VAL A 76 -13.90 2.23 -3.87
C VAL A 76 -13.91 2.30 -5.40
N ALA A 77 -14.99 2.75 -6.01
CA ALA A 77 -15.09 2.91 -7.46
C ALA A 77 -14.05 3.90 -8.00
N ILE A 78 -13.88 5.06 -7.35
CA ILE A 78 -12.87 6.05 -7.71
C ILE A 78 -11.45 5.49 -7.59
N ALA A 79 -11.16 4.80 -6.47
CA ALA A 79 -9.87 4.14 -6.27
C ALA A 79 -9.62 3.07 -7.35
N ALA A 80 -10.59 2.19 -7.60
CA ALA A 80 -10.50 1.15 -8.62
C ALA A 80 -10.26 1.72 -10.03
N MET A 81 -10.96 2.79 -10.40
CA MET A 81 -10.73 3.50 -11.66
C MET A 81 -9.31 4.06 -11.76
N GLY A 82 -8.82 4.70 -10.69
CA GLY A 82 -7.43 5.19 -10.62
C GLY A 82 -6.39 4.09 -10.82
N VAL A 83 -6.62 2.90 -10.24
CA VAL A 83 -5.74 1.74 -10.43
C VAL A 83 -5.78 1.20 -11.85
N VAL A 84 -6.97 1.04 -12.44
CA VAL A 84 -7.10 0.57 -13.82
C VAL A 84 -6.39 1.53 -14.78
N LEU A 85 -6.50 2.85 -14.55
CA LEU A 85 -5.82 3.84 -15.37
C LEU A 85 -4.29 3.79 -15.20
N ALA A 86 -3.81 3.66 -13.97
CA ALA A 86 -2.38 3.58 -13.66
C ALA A 86 -1.73 2.25 -14.11
N THR A 87 -2.49 1.16 -14.17
CA THR A 87 -2.00 -0.17 -14.59
C THR A 87 -2.09 -0.40 -16.09
N ARG A 88 -2.87 0.39 -16.82
CA ARG A 88 -2.81 0.47 -18.30
C ARG A 88 -1.51 1.14 -18.72
N SER A 89 -0.43 0.37 -18.64
CA SER A 89 0.86 0.70 -19.25
C SER A 89 0.67 0.83 -20.76
N LEU A 90 1.06 1.98 -21.31
CA LEU A 90 1.04 2.27 -22.73
C LEU A 90 1.78 1.18 -23.54
N PRO A 91 1.29 0.82 -24.75
CA PRO A 91 1.94 -0.15 -25.62
C PRO A 91 3.42 0.20 -25.85
N ALA A 92 4.30 -0.79 -25.72
CA ALA A 92 5.73 -0.61 -25.96
C ALA A 92 5.97 -0.05 -27.38
N PRO A 93 6.82 0.98 -27.55
CA PRO A 93 7.18 1.49 -28.86
C PRO A 93 7.78 0.38 -29.72
N THR A 94 7.17 0.14 -30.88
CA THR A 94 7.63 -0.81 -31.88
C THR A 94 9.08 -0.47 -32.28
N PRO A 95 10.05 -1.40 -32.21
CA PRO A 95 11.41 -1.11 -32.62
C PRO A 95 11.44 -0.95 -34.14
N ARG A 96 11.64 0.29 -34.58
CA ARG A 96 11.80 0.63 -36.00
C ARG A 96 13.22 0.29 -36.40
N ARG A 97 13.40 -0.83 -37.12
CA ARG A 97 14.59 -1.09 -37.94
C ARG A 97 14.46 -0.39 -39.28
#